data_AF-A0A1X3JFU5-F1
#
_entry.id   AF-A0A1X3JFU5-F1
#
_cell.length_a   1.000
_cell.length_b   1.000
_cell.length_c   1.000
_cell.angle_alpha   90.00
_cell.angle_beta   90.00
_cell.angle_gamma   90.00
#
_symmetry.space_group_name_H-M   'P 1'
#
loop_
_entity.id
_entity.type
_entity.pdbx_description
1 polymer ?
#
loop_
_entity_poly.entity_id
_entity_poly.type
_entity_poly.pdbx_seq_one_letter_code
_entity_poly.pdbx_strand_id
1 'polypeptide(L)'
;MNQQLSWRTIVGYSLGDVANNFAFAMGALFLLSYYTDVAGVGAAAAGTMLLLVRVFDAFADVFAGRVVDSVNTAGENSARFYSSVLRR
;
A
#
# COMPACT_ATOMS: atom_id res chain seq x y z
N MET A 1 -28.92 -9.00 3.55
CA MET A 1 -27.90 -8.83 2.48
C MET A 1 -26.77 -9.79 2.79
N ASN A 2 -26.67 -10.92 2.10
CA ASN A 2 -25.61 -11.92 2.34
C ASN A 2 -24.96 -12.29 1.00
N GLN A 3 -24.31 -11.32 0.35
CA GLN A 3 -23.44 -11.61 -0.79
C GLN A 3 -22.14 -12.18 -0.21
N GLN A 4 -22.13 -13.49 0.03
CA GLN A 4 -20.92 -14.19 0.44
C GLN A 4 -19.90 -14.05 -0.69
N LEU A 5 -18.77 -13.41 -0.38
CA LEU A 5 -17.65 -13.29 -1.30
C LEU A 5 -17.17 -14.71 -1.65
N SER A 6 -16.97 -14.96 -2.95
CA SER A 6 -16.46 -16.25 -3.40
C SER A 6 -15.11 -16.52 -2.72
N TRP A 7 -14.94 -17.73 -2.20
CA TRP A 7 -13.69 -18.21 -1.60
C TRP A 7 -12.47 -17.90 -2.48
N ARG A 8 -12.63 -17.99 -3.81
CA ARG A 8 -11.56 -17.68 -4.77
C ARG A 8 -11.18 -16.20 -4.77
N THR A 9 -12.15 -15.31 -4.62
CA THR A 9 -11.92 -13.86 -4.53
C THR A 9 -11.18 -13.51 -3.25
N ILE A 10 -11.57 -14.12 -2.13
CA ILE A 10 -10.90 -13.91 -0.84
C ILE A 10 -9.45 -14.35 -0.94
N VAL A 11 -9.20 -15.59 -1.38
CA VAL A 11 -7.83 -16.12 -1.49
C VAL A 11 -6.99 -15.33 -2.49
N GLY A 12 -7.55 -14.99 -3.66
CA GLY A 12 -6.83 -14.21 -4.66
C GLY A 12 -6.46 -12.82 -4.15
N TYR A 13 -7.36 -12.16 -3.43
CA TYR A 13 -7.10 -10.85 -2.83
C TYR A 13 -6.06 -10.92 -1.70
N SER A 14 -6.19 -11.90 -0.79
CA SER A 14 -5.21 -12.14 0.27
C SER A 14 -3.82 -12.48 -0.27
N LEU A 15 -3.74 -13.34 -1.29
CA LEU A 15 -2.46 -13.68 -1.91
C LEU A 15 -1.82 -12.48 -2.60
N GLY A 16 -2.62 -11.63 -3.26
CA GLY A 16 -2.14 -10.39 -3.85
C GLY A 16 -1.58 -9.43 -2.79
N ASP A 17 -2.29 -9.27 -1.67
CA ASP A 17 -1.84 -8.42 -0.56
C ASP A 17 -0.54 -8.95 0.08
N VAL A 18 -0.46 -10.27 0.30
CA VAL A 18 0.77 -10.91 0.80
C VAL A 18 1.94 -10.71 -0.15
N ALA A 19 1.72 -10.91 -1.46
CA ALA A 19 2.77 -10.73 -2.47
C ALA A 19 3.26 -9.27 -2.53
N ASN A 20 2.35 -8.30 -2.45
CA ASN A 20 2.68 -6.88 -2.43
C ASN A 20 3.53 -6.51 -1.20
N ASN A 21 3.09 -6.91 -0.01
CA ASN A 21 3.83 -6.66 1.23
C ASN A 21 5.21 -7.36 1.22
N PHE A 22 5.28 -8.57 0.68
CA PHE A 22 6.52 -9.32 0.58
C PHE A 22 7.51 -8.66 -0.39
N ALA A 23 7.05 -8.22 -1.56
CA ALA A 23 7.89 -7.50 -2.52
C ALA A 23 8.45 -6.21 -1.92
N PHE A 24 7.61 -5.46 -1.19
CA PHE A 24 8.03 -4.24 -0.49
C PHE A 24 9.10 -4.54 0.59
N ALA A 25 8.86 -5.55 1.43
CA ALA A 25 9.80 -5.96 2.46
C ALA A 25 11.14 -6.44 1.88
N MET A 26 11.11 -7.25 0.81
CA MET A 26 12.32 -7.69 0.11
C MET A 26 13.09 -6.52 -0.49
N GLY A 27 12.40 -5.56 -1.11
CA GLY A 27 13.03 -4.36 -1.65
C GLY A 27 13.75 -3.56 -0.56
N ALA A 28 13.10 -3.35 0.59
CA ALA A 28 13.69 -2.65 1.72
C ALA A 28 14.94 -3.35 2.29
N LEU A 29 14.92 -4.68 2.40
CA LEU A 29 16.06 -5.48 2.85
C LEU A 29 17.22 -5.44 1.84
N PHE A 30 16.91 -5.55 0.56
CA PHE A 30 17.90 -5.48 -0.51
C PHE A 30 18.60 -4.12 -0.56
N LEU A 31 17.86 -3.03 -0.43
CA LEU A 31 18.40 -1.66 -0.43
C LEU A 31 19.48 -1.45 0.63
N LEU A 32 19.25 -1.95 1.85
CA LEU A 32 20.24 -1.83 2.92
C LEU A 32 21.53 -2.58 2.59
N SER A 33 21.43 -3.86 2.19
CA SER A 33 22.60 -4.68 1.84
C SER A 33 23.32 -4.14 0.60
N TYR A 34 22.59 -3.64 -0.40
CA TYR A 34 23.19 -3.01 -1.58
C TYR A 34 24.03 -1.78 -1.21
N TYR A 35 23.51 -0.91 -0.33
CA TYR A 35 24.26 0.29 0.06
C TYR A 35 25.51 -0.01 0.89
N THR A 36 25.47 -1.01 1.77
CA THR A 36 26.65 -1.38 2.57
C THR A 36 27.67 -2.22 1.78
N ASP A 37 27.20 -3.18 0.99
CA ASP A 37 28.04 -4.25 0.46
C ASP A 37 28.50 -3.96 -0.98
N VAL A 38 27.71 -3.23 -1.76
CA VAL A 38 28.00 -2.93 -3.18
C VAL A 38 28.45 -1.49 -3.37
N ALA A 39 27.72 -0.53 -2.79
CA ALA A 39 28.06 0.89 -2.89
C ALA A 39 29.18 1.30 -1.91
N GLY A 40 29.55 0.42 -0.97
CA GLY A 40 30.61 0.66 0.02
C GLY A 40 30.31 1.82 0.97
N VAL A 41 29.04 2.19 1.13
CA VAL A 41 28.61 3.26 2.02
C VAL A 41 28.68 2.75 3.45
N GLY A 42 29.38 3.49 4.33
CA GLY A 42 29.48 3.13 5.74
C GLY A 42 28.08 2.97 6.37
N ALA A 43 27.92 1.99 7.26
CA ALA A 43 26.63 1.62 7.84
C ALA A 43 25.87 2.80 8.46
N ALA A 44 26.58 3.77 9.06
CA ALA A 44 26.00 4.99 9.59
C ALA A 44 25.36 5.87 8.51
N ALA A 45 26.01 6.03 7.35
CA ALA A 45 25.50 6.82 6.23
C ALA A 45 24.36 6.09 5.48
N ALA A 46 24.43 4.76 5.36
CA ALA A 46 23.33 3.97 4.80
C ALA A 46 22.07 4.05 5.69
N GLY A 47 22.25 4.01 7.01
CA GLY A 47 21.16 4.18 7.97
C GLY A 47 20.50 5.56 7.91
N THR A 48 21.27 6.64 7.73
CA THR A 48 20.70 7.99 7.59
C THR A 48 19.97 8.17 6.27
N MET A 49 20.48 7.61 5.16
CA MET A 49 19.77 7.62 3.87
C MET A 49 18.43 6.89 3.94
N LEU A 50 18.40 5.71 4.56
CA LEU A 50 17.14 4.99 4.77
C LEU A 50 16.18 5.76 5.67
N LEU A 51 16.66 6.42 6.72
CA LEU A 51 15.83 7.30 7.53
C LEU A 51 15.20 8.43 6.71
N LEU A 52 15.97 9.08 5.84
CA LEU A 52 15.46 10.14 4.97
C LEU A 52 14.39 9.63 4.00
N VAL A 53 14.60 8.46 3.40
CA VAL A 53 13.60 7.82 2.53
C VAL A 53 12.31 7.57 3.32
N ARG A 54 12.38 7.05 4.55
CA ARG A 54 11.18 6.80 5.37
C ARG A 54 10.44 8.06 5.75
N VAL A 55 11.15 9.15 6.00
CA VAL A 55 10.54 10.46 6.26
C VAL A 55 9.79 10.92 5.01
N PHE A 56 10.39 10.80 3.83
CA PHE A 56 9.75 11.15 2.56
C PHE A 56 8.52 10.27 2.28
N ASP A 57 8.64 8.96 2.44
CA ASP A 57 7.54 8.01 2.26
C ASP A 57 6.35 8.38 3.16
N ALA A 58 6.60 8.72 4.43
CA ALA A 58 5.53 9.14 5.34
C ALA A 58 4.76 10.38 4.86
N PHE A 59 5.44 11.34 4.21
CA PHE A 59 4.75 12.47 3.59
C PHE A 59 3.98 12.07 2.33
N ALA A 60 4.58 11.23 1.49
CA ALA A 60 3.94 10.71 0.28
C ALA A 60 2.67 9.91 0.63
N ASP A 61 2.70 9.10 1.68
CA ASP A 61 1.56 8.31 2.17
C ASP A 61 0.42 9.22 2.67
N VAL A 62 0.74 10.28 3.41
CA VAL A 62 -0.26 11.28 3.84
C VAL A 62 -0.87 12.00 2.64
N PHE A 63 -0.06 12.34 1.64
CA PHE A 63 -0.54 12.97 0.43
C PHE A 63 -1.45 12.02 -0.36
N ALA A 64 -1.02 10.77 -0.57
CA ALA A 64 -1.82 9.74 -1.22
C ALA A 64 -3.14 9.50 -0.48
N GLY A 65 -3.10 9.45 0.86
CA GLY A 65 -4.30 9.36 1.70
C GLY A 65 -5.27 10.51 1.47
N ARG A 66 -4.78 11.76 1.48
CA ARG A 66 -5.62 12.94 1.20
C ARG A 66 -6.20 12.94 -0.21
N VAL A 67 -5.43 12.49 -1.20
CA VAL A 67 -5.90 12.36 -2.58
C VAL A 67 -7.02 11.31 -2.63
N VAL A 68 -6.82 10.13 -2.04
CA VAL A 68 -7.82 9.06 -1.95
C VAL A 68 -9.10 9.54 -1.24
N ASP A 69 -8.97 10.29 -0.16
CA ASP A 69 -10.12 10.88 0.55
C ASP A 69 -10.91 11.85 -0.34
N SER A 70 -10.22 12.64 -1.18
CA SER A 70 -10.88 13.57 -2.10
C SER A 70 -11.60 12.89 -3.27
N VAL A 71 -11.16 11.71 -3.71
CA VAL A 71 -11.89 10.92 -4.74
C VAL A 71 -13.04 10.11 -4.16
N ASN A 72 -13.03 9.80 -2.85
CA ASN A 72 -14.10 9.06 -2.20
C ASN A 72 -15.39 9.87 -1.97
N THR A 73 -15.41 11.19 -2.21
CA THR A 73 -16.68 11.93 -2.36
C THR A 73 -17.52 11.41 -3.54
N ALA A 74 -16.90 10.75 -4.54
CA ALA A 74 -17.63 10.02 -5.58
C ALA A 74 -18.21 8.67 -5.10
N GLY A 75 -17.72 8.10 -3.99
CA GLY A 75 -18.20 6.85 -3.40
C GLY A 75 -19.59 6.96 -2.76
N GLU A 76 -19.99 8.16 -2.32
CA GLU A 76 -21.36 8.43 -1.86
C GLU A 76 -22.40 8.12 -2.96
N ASN A 77 -22.07 8.44 -4.21
CA ASN A 77 -22.94 8.14 -5.36
C ASN A 77 -23.07 6.64 -5.61
N SER A 78 -21.99 5.87 -5.39
CA SER A 78 -22.01 4.41 -5.48
C SER A 78 -22.84 3.76 -4.36
N ALA A 79 -22.75 4.29 -3.13
CA ALA A 79 -23.57 3.85 -2.01
C ALA A 79 -25.06 4.17 -2.21
N ARG A 80 -25.39 5.37 -2.73
CA ARG A 80 -26.75 5.72 -3.16
C ARG A 80 -27.25 4.83 -4.28
N PHE A 81 -26.44 4.59 -5.31
CA PHE A 81 -26.81 3.76 -6.45
C PHE A 81 -27.14 2.31 -6.04
N TYR A 82 -26.29 1.70 -5.19
CA TYR A 82 -26.57 0.38 -4.62
C TYR A 82 -27.86 0.36 -3.80
N SER A 83 -28.11 1.39 -3.00
CA SER A 83 -29.35 1.49 -2.23
C SER A 83 -30.61 1.60 -3.11
N SER A 84 -30.51 2.18 -4.31
CA SER A 84 -31.60 2.26 -5.29
C SER A 84 -31.78 0.98 -6.11
N VAL A 85 -30.71 0.22 -6.37
CA VAL A 85 -30.79 -1.08 -7.07
C VAL A 85 -31.30 -2.18 -6.14
N LEU A 86 -30.90 -2.17 -4.87
CA LEU A 86 -31.35 -3.14 -3.85
C LEU A 86 -32.79 -2.91 -3.36
N ARG A 87 -33.41 -1.80 -3.75
CA ARG A 87 -34.82 -1.47 -3.42
C ARG A 87 -35.82 -1.89 -4.51
N ARG A 88 -35.37 -2.58 -5.56
CA ARG A 88 -36.21 -3.24 -6.56
C ARG A 88 -35.98 -4.75 -6.52
#